data_AF-A0AAD9NJM3-F1
#
_entry.id   AF-A0AAD9NJM3-F1
#
_cell.length_a   1.000
_cell.length_b   1.000
_cell.length_c   1.000
_cell.angle_alpha   90.00
_cell.angle_beta   90.00
_cell.angle_gamma   90.00
#
_symmetry.space_group_name_H-M   'P 1'
#
loop_
_entity.id
_entity.type
_entity.pdbx_description
1 polymer ?
#
loop_
_entity_poly.entity_id
_entity_poly.type
_entity_poly.pdbx_seq_one_letter_code
_entity_poly.pdbx_strand_id
1 'polypeptide(L)'
;MTLDETSSVIYVGARKHVYRLHADNITQFEKSPELESAPGSVAICKNRKEFVEEFHCRNHIRYIFEVSDVIEVCGTGAYKPRTFQLNKTDLSIIKSGGRTSGYVKCPYGPDHNSTAIFIETGNPSNASAIYSATFEDIAASEPVIYRPSVGDSPYLRSVKNDRYVFLSMLQLWL
;
A
#
# COMPACT_ATOMS: atom_id res chain seq x y z
N MET A 1 6.82 6.44 3.57
CA MET A 1 7.28 6.81 4.92
C MET A 1 6.14 7.56 5.59
N THR A 2 5.98 7.40 6.89
CA THR A 2 4.97 8.10 7.70
C THR A 2 5.64 8.57 8.99
N LEU A 3 5.44 9.83 9.36
CA LEU A 3 6.01 10.44 10.56
C LEU A 3 4.89 10.58 11.60
N ASP A 4 5.10 10.02 12.79
CA ASP A 4 4.32 10.33 13.98
C ASP A 4 5.11 11.37 14.79
N GLU A 5 4.75 12.63 14.63
CA GLU A 5 5.39 13.74 15.33
C GLU A 5 5.17 13.65 16.85
N THR A 6 4.04 13.09 17.29
CA THR A 6 3.68 13.03 18.71
C THR A 6 4.61 12.07 19.46
N SER A 7 4.90 10.91 18.86
CA SER A 7 5.83 9.93 19.45
C SER A 7 7.28 10.06 18.97
N SER A 8 7.57 11.03 18.09
CA SER A 8 8.89 11.20 17.46
C SER A 8 9.38 9.92 16.77
N VAL A 9 8.47 9.26 16.03
CA VAL A 9 8.71 8.00 15.34
C VAL A 9 8.54 8.15 13.84
N ILE A 10 9.43 7.51 13.08
CA ILE A 10 9.34 7.43 11.62
C ILE A 10 9.10 5.97 11.21
N TYR A 11 8.01 5.72 10.50
CA TYR A 11 7.76 4.43 9.86
C TYR A 11 8.26 4.44 8.41
N VAL A 12 9.15 3.50 8.09
CA VAL A 12 9.73 3.35 6.75
C VAL A 12 9.34 2.00 6.15
N GLY A 13 8.66 2.04 5.02
CA GLY A 13 8.36 0.86 4.21
C GLY A 13 9.55 0.51 3.34
N ALA A 14 9.92 -0.77 3.32
CA ALA A 14 11.01 -1.29 2.51
C ALA A 14 10.59 -2.57 1.80
N ARG A 15 11.55 -3.27 1.19
CA ARG A 15 11.32 -4.61 0.65
C ARG A 15 11.05 -5.59 1.79
N LYS A 16 9.81 -6.10 1.84
CA LYS A 16 9.25 -7.08 2.77
C LYS A 16 9.11 -6.64 4.23
N HIS A 17 9.54 -5.44 4.61
CA HIS A 17 9.56 -5.03 6.01
C HIS A 17 9.07 -3.60 6.19
N VAL A 18 8.57 -3.32 7.38
CA VAL A 18 8.42 -1.98 7.93
C VAL A 18 9.46 -1.79 9.02
N TYR A 19 10.08 -0.63 9.03
CA TYR A 19 10.99 -0.20 10.08
C TYR A 19 10.32 0.89 10.90
N ARG A 20 10.50 0.84 12.22
CA ARG A 20 10.14 1.92 13.14
C ARG A 20 11.44 2.55 13.62
N LEU A 21 11.69 3.79 13.23
CA LEU A 21 12.91 4.52 13.57
C LEU A 21 12.57 5.59 14.61
N HIS A 22 13.50 5.86 15.51
CA HIS A 22 13.46 7.04 16.36
C HIS A 22 13.90 8.28 15.56
N ALA A 23 13.10 9.35 15.57
CA ALA A 23 13.35 10.54 14.74
C ALA A 23 14.58 11.35 15.21
N ASP A 24 14.90 11.30 16.49
CA ASP A 24 16.08 11.91 17.12
C ASP A 24 17.37 11.11 16.85
N ASN A 25 17.26 9.79 16.72
CA ASN A 25 18.39 8.93 16.36
C ASN A 25 17.96 7.71 15.52
N ILE A 26 18.05 7.84 14.20
CA ILE A 26 17.62 6.80 13.24
C ILE A 26 18.43 5.51 13.30
N THR A 27 19.55 5.45 14.03
CA THR A 27 20.29 4.20 14.26
C THR A 27 19.57 3.29 15.25
N GLN A 28 18.66 3.84 16.07
CA GLN A 28 17.78 3.08 16.94
C GLN A 28 16.50 2.76 16.17
N PHE A 29 16.26 1.47 15.94
CA PHE A 29 15.10 1.03 15.19
C PHE A 29 14.63 -0.37 15.54
N GLU A 30 13.33 -0.59 15.34
CA GLU A 30 12.73 -1.91 15.25
C GLU A 30 12.41 -2.27 13.80
N LYS A 31 12.35 -3.58 13.55
CA LYS A 31 12.06 -4.15 12.24
C LYS A 31 10.91 -5.14 12.37
N SER A 32 9.91 -5.02 11.51
CA SER A 32 8.79 -5.95 11.47
C SER A 32 9.24 -7.36 11.05
N PRO A 33 8.45 -8.41 11.36
CA PRO A 33 8.52 -9.68 10.65
C PRO A 33 8.39 -9.49 9.13
N GLU A 34 8.72 -10.54 8.37
CA GLU A 34 8.57 -10.49 6.92
C GLU A 34 7.08 -10.39 6.53
N LEU A 35 6.73 -9.33 5.78
CA LEU A 35 5.41 -9.13 5.22
C LEU A 35 5.30 -9.93 3.93
N GLU A 36 4.99 -11.22 4.09
CA GLU A 36 5.02 -12.22 3.03
C GLU A 36 4.01 -11.98 1.92
N SER A 37 4.45 -12.24 0.68
CA SER A 37 3.55 -12.28 -0.48
C SER A 37 2.52 -13.40 -0.33
N ALA A 38 1.37 -13.30 -1.01
CA ALA A 38 0.40 -14.39 -0.98
C ALA A 38 1.02 -15.69 -1.55
N PRO A 39 0.69 -16.88 -1.02
CA PRO A 39 1.24 -18.14 -1.49
C PRO A 39 1.14 -18.31 -3.01
N GLY A 40 2.24 -18.79 -3.62
CA GLY A 40 2.34 -18.98 -5.07
C GLY A 40 2.57 -17.70 -5.90
N SER A 41 2.34 -16.50 -5.35
CA SER A 41 2.49 -15.24 -6.12
C SER A 41 3.92 -15.03 -6.59
N VAL A 42 4.90 -15.33 -5.74
CA VAL A 42 6.32 -15.26 -6.08
C VAL A 42 6.67 -16.22 -7.22
N ALA A 43 6.20 -17.48 -7.16
CA ALA A 43 6.46 -18.46 -8.22
C ALA A 43 5.85 -18.04 -9.56
N ILE A 44 4.61 -17.52 -9.55
CA ILE A 44 3.94 -16.99 -10.74
C ILE A 44 4.69 -15.78 -11.30
N CYS A 45 5.15 -14.87 -10.42
CA CYS A 45 5.88 -13.67 -10.81
C CYS A 45 7.20 -14.02 -11.52
N LYS A 46 7.96 -14.98 -11.00
CA LYS A 46 9.25 -15.40 -11.56
C LYS A 46 9.17 -15.95 -12.99
N ASN A 47 8.00 -16.44 -13.41
CA ASN A 47 7.82 -16.99 -14.74
C ASN A 47 7.69 -15.92 -15.84
N ARG A 48 7.63 -14.63 -15.46
CA ARG A 48 7.55 -13.50 -16.39
C ARG A 48 8.95 -13.05 -16.78
N LYS A 49 9.26 -13.14 -18.08
CA LYS A 49 10.62 -12.89 -18.60
C LYS A 49 11.06 -11.43 -18.46
N GLU A 50 10.11 -10.52 -18.47
CA GLU A 50 10.31 -9.09 -18.27
C GLU A 50 10.68 -8.72 -16.82
N PHE A 51 10.50 -9.63 -15.86
CA PHE A 51 10.71 -9.37 -14.43
C PHE A 51 12.07 -9.86 -13.94
N VAL A 52 12.85 -8.93 -13.39
CA VAL A 52 14.00 -9.24 -12.53
C VAL A 52 13.51 -9.79 -11.19
N GLU A 53 13.71 -11.07 -10.92
CA GLU A 53 13.20 -11.78 -9.74
C GLU A 53 13.48 -11.04 -8.41
N GLU A 54 14.72 -10.63 -8.19
CA GLU A 54 15.16 -10.05 -6.91
C GLU A 54 14.49 -8.71 -6.58
N PHE A 55 14.07 -8.00 -7.63
CA PHE A 55 13.38 -6.73 -7.54
C PHE A 55 11.87 -6.92 -7.65
N HIS A 56 11.36 -7.40 -8.78
CA HIS A 56 9.92 -7.46 -9.09
C HIS A 56 9.14 -8.46 -8.23
N CYS A 57 9.74 -9.58 -7.86
CA CYS A 57 9.01 -10.70 -7.25
C CYS A 57 9.12 -10.76 -5.73
N ARG A 58 9.25 -9.58 -5.10
CA ARG A 58 9.19 -9.40 -3.64
C ARG A 58 8.02 -8.49 -3.28
N ASN A 59 7.61 -8.52 -2.02
CA ASN A 59 6.65 -7.54 -1.51
C ASN A 59 7.40 -6.22 -1.24
N HIS A 60 7.01 -5.13 -1.91
CA HIS A 60 7.54 -3.80 -1.65
C HIS A 60 6.47 -2.99 -0.95
N ILE A 61 6.76 -2.49 0.24
CA ILE A 61 5.81 -1.68 1.01
C ILE A 61 5.69 -0.31 0.35
N ARG A 62 4.44 0.11 0.11
CA ARG A 62 4.10 1.33 -0.60
C ARG A 62 3.44 2.35 0.31
N TYR A 63 2.46 1.90 1.08
CA TYR A 63 1.72 2.76 1.98
C TYR A 63 1.77 2.24 3.40
N ILE A 64 1.85 3.20 4.32
CA ILE A 64 1.82 2.99 5.76
C ILE A 64 0.90 4.09 6.30
N PHE A 65 -0.19 3.70 6.95
CA PHE A 65 -1.09 4.63 7.61
C PHE A 65 -1.17 4.25 9.07
N GLU A 66 -1.03 5.24 9.93
CA GLU A 66 -1.33 5.06 11.34
C GLU A 66 -2.83 5.23 11.54
N VAL A 67 -3.45 4.25 12.19
CA VAL A 67 -4.88 4.23 12.47
C VAL A 67 -5.08 3.86 13.93
N SER A 68 -5.12 4.85 14.80
CA SER A 68 -5.14 4.68 16.26
C SER A 68 -3.94 3.80 16.72
N ASP A 69 -4.18 2.64 17.32
CA ASP A 69 -3.13 1.76 17.85
C ASP A 69 -2.57 0.73 16.84
N VAL A 70 -3.00 0.82 15.58
CA VAL A 70 -2.54 -0.08 14.52
C VAL A 70 -1.92 0.67 13.36
N ILE A 71 -1.03 -0.01 12.66
CA ILE A 71 -0.42 0.47 11.44
C ILE A 71 -1.01 -0.34 10.28
N GLU A 72 -1.75 0.33 9.40
CA GLU A 72 -2.23 -0.23 8.14
C GLU A 72 -1.13 -0.14 7.09
N VAL A 73 -0.70 -1.28 6.58
CA VAL A 73 0.41 -1.39 5.64
C VAL A 73 -0.10 -2.01 4.35
N CYS A 74 0.35 -1.51 3.22
CA CYS A 74 -0.01 -2.06 1.92
C CYS A 74 1.23 -2.15 1.02
N GLY A 75 1.38 -3.28 0.32
CA GLY A 75 2.54 -3.56 -0.53
C GLY A 75 2.21 -4.35 -1.78
N THR A 76 3.17 -4.40 -2.70
CA THR A 76 3.03 -4.98 -4.06
C THR A 76 2.79 -6.50 -4.08
N GLY A 77 3.24 -7.21 -3.04
CA GLY A 77 3.03 -8.65 -2.86
C GLY A 77 3.46 -9.52 -4.05
N ALA A 78 4.56 -9.18 -4.73
CA ALA A 78 5.01 -9.84 -5.96
C ALA A 78 3.92 -9.84 -7.05
N TYR A 79 3.45 -8.65 -7.44
CA TYR A 79 2.35 -8.45 -8.39
C TYR A 79 1.02 -9.10 -7.94
N LYS A 80 0.83 -9.18 -6.62
CA LYS A 80 -0.44 -9.51 -5.95
C LYS A 80 -0.59 -8.60 -4.72
N PRO A 81 -1.04 -7.35 -4.92
CA PRO A 81 -1.13 -6.36 -3.86
C PRO A 81 -1.87 -6.85 -2.61
N ARG A 82 -1.30 -6.58 -1.44
CA ARG A 82 -1.78 -7.12 -0.16
C ARG A 82 -1.66 -6.10 0.97
N THR A 83 -2.62 -6.15 1.89
CA THR A 83 -2.60 -5.31 3.11
C THR A 83 -2.24 -6.13 4.35
N PHE A 84 -1.71 -5.45 5.37
CA PHE A 84 -1.35 -5.98 6.67
C PHE A 84 -1.72 -4.97 7.75
N GLN A 85 -2.09 -5.45 8.93
CA GLN A 85 -2.21 -4.65 10.14
C GLN A 85 -1.08 -5.04 11.07
N LEU A 86 -0.28 -4.06 11.49
CA LEU A 86 0.78 -4.23 12.48
C LEU A 86 0.42 -3.55 13.78
N ASN A 87 0.88 -4.11 14.89
CA ASN A 87 0.79 -3.46 16.19
C ASN A 87 1.78 -2.28 16.23
N LYS A 88 1.32 -1.10 16.66
CA LYS A 88 2.15 0.11 16.71
C LYS A 88 3.34 -0.02 17.67
N THR A 89 3.19 -0.80 18.75
CA THR A 89 4.16 -0.95 19.84
C THR A 89 5.33 -1.86 19.50
N ASP A 90 5.10 -2.97 18.79
CA ASP A 90 6.15 -3.99 18.54
C ASP A 90 6.28 -4.42 17.07
N LEU A 91 5.51 -3.82 16.17
CA LEU A 91 5.43 -4.16 14.74
C LEU A 91 5.01 -5.61 14.45
N SER A 92 4.46 -6.33 15.44
CA SER A 92 3.93 -7.68 15.23
C SER A 92 2.74 -7.66 14.26
N ILE A 93 2.62 -8.72 13.46
CA ILE A 93 1.54 -8.84 12.48
C ILE A 93 0.26 -9.22 13.24
N ILE A 94 -0.70 -8.31 13.31
CA ILE A 94 -2.04 -8.56 13.84
C ILE A 94 -2.87 -9.33 12.82
N LYS A 95 -2.85 -8.85 11.57
CA LYS A 95 -3.66 -9.41 10.49
C LYS A 95 -2.95 -9.31 9.15
N SER A 96 -3.08 -10.38 8.36
CA SER A 96 -2.69 -10.37 6.95
C SER A 96 -3.94 -10.43 6.08
N GLY A 97 -4.10 -9.49 5.17
CA GLY A 97 -5.22 -9.46 4.24
C GLY A 97 -5.24 -10.67 3.29
N GLY A 98 -6.40 -10.93 2.70
CA GLY A 98 -6.56 -11.96 1.67
C GLY A 98 -5.84 -11.60 0.35
N ARG A 99 -5.97 -12.49 -0.65
CA ARG A 99 -5.28 -12.39 -1.96
C ARG A 99 -5.61 -11.12 -2.76
N THR A 100 -6.74 -10.48 -2.49
CA THR A 100 -7.23 -9.28 -3.18
C THR A 100 -7.28 -8.06 -2.26
N SER A 101 -6.76 -8.16 -1.04
CA SER A 101 -6.90 -7.12 -0.02
C SER A 101 -6.30 -5.77 -0.43
N GLY A 102 -5.21 -5.79 -1.21
CA GLY A 102 -4.56 -4.59 -1.74
C GLY A 102 -4.98 -4.23 -3.17
N TYR A 103 -5.90 -4.97 -3.80
CA TYR A 103 -6.39 -4.65 -5.15
C TYR A 103 -6.92 -3.22 -5.16
N VAL A 104 -6.49 -2.43 -6.16
CA VAL A 104 -6.75 -0.99 -6.33
C VAL A 104 -6.42 -0.08 -5.15
N LYS A 105 -5.88 -0.62 -4.06
CA LYS A 105 -5.35 0.15 -2.91
C LYS A 105 -3.86 0.32 -2.96
N CYS A 106 -3.14 -0.56 -3.66
CA CYS A 106 -1.69 -0.53 -3.87
C CYS A 106 -1.34 -0.88 -5.32
N PRO A 107 -0.17 -0.44 -5.80
CA PRO A 107 0.32 -0.83 -7.12
C PRO A 107 0.72 -2.30 -7.15
N TYR A 108 0.61 -2.91 -8.34
CA TYR A 108 1.09 -4.24 -8.63
C TYR A 108 2.62 -4.32 -8.64
N GLY A 109 3.29 -3.41 -9.34
CA GLY A 109 4.73 -3.39 -9.52
C GLY A 109 5.47 -2.45 -8.56
N PRO A 110 6.76 -2.73 -8.24
CA PRO A 110 7.64 -1.84 -7.49
C PRO A 110 8.11 -0.59 -8.27
N ASP A 111 7.87 -0.56 -9.56
CA ASP A 111 8.16 0.51 -10.51
C ASP A 111 6.92 1.34 -10.88
N HIS A 112 5.72 0.88 -10.52
CA HIS A 112 4.49 1.63 -10.77
C HIS A 112 4.35 2.78 -9.76
N ASN A 113 4.20 4.01 -10.28
CA ASN A 113 3.92 5.18 -9.46
C ASN A 113 2.47 5.16 -8.95
N SER A 114 2.31 5.50 -7.67
CA SER A 114 1.03 5.39 -6.98
C SER A 114 1.03 6.25 -5.71
N THR A 115 -0.13 6.74 -5.29
CA THR A 115 -0.33 7.55 -4.09
C THR A 115 -1.59 7.09 -3.38
N ALA A 116 -1.62 7.28 -2.08
CA ALA A 116 -2.79 7.02 -1.27
C ALA A 116 -2.79 7.91 -0.04
N ILE A 117 -3.98 8.19 0.47
CA ILE A 117 -4.20 8.95 1.70
C ILE A 117 -5.28 8.24 2.53
N PHE A 118 -5.05 8.16 3.82
CA PHE A 118 -6.05 7.71 4.77
C PHE A 118 -6.83 8.92 5.29
N ILE A 119 -8.15 8.83 5.21
CA ILE A 119 -9.08 9.86 5.65
C ILE A 119 -9.87 9.29 6.82
N GLU A 120 -9.63 9.82 8.02
CA GLU A 120 -10.27 9.35 9.24
C GLU A 120 -11.72 9.85 9.36
N THR A 121 -11.97 11.11 9.02
CA THR A 121 -13.28 11.77 9.18
C THR A 121 -13.70 12.52 7.91
N GLY A 122 -14.99 12.84 7.77
CA GLY A 122 -15.53 13.59 6.62
C GLY A 122 -16.06 12.72 5.46
N ASN A 123 -15.85 11.41 5.51
CA ASN A 123 -16.54 10.47 4.63
C ASN A 123 -18.01 10.29 5.05
N PRO A 124 -18.86 9.71 4.19
CA PRO A 124 -20.20 9.26 4.58
C PRO A 124 -20.18 8.43 5.87
N SER A 125 -21.11 8.73 6.78
CA SER A 125 -21.20 8.14 8.12
C SER A 125 -19.95 8.34 8.99
N ASN A 126 -19.08 9.30 8.65
CA ASN A 126 -17.76 9.52 9.28
C ASN A 126 -16.89 8.24 9.34
N ALA A 127 -17.10 7.31 8.42
CA ALA A 127 -16.30 6.09 8.36
C ALA A 127 -14.92 6.37 7.76
N SER A 128 -13.86 5.82 8.34
CA SER A 128 -12.53 5.99 7.80
C SER A 128 -12.33 5.24 6.47
N ALA A 129 -11.50 5.78 5.57
CA ALA A 129 -11.23 5.16 4.29
C ALA A 129 -9.87 5.54 3.70
N ILE A 130 -9.30 4.62 2.93
CA ILE A 130 -8.12 4.89 2.10
C ILE A 130 -8.60 5.32 0.72
N TYR A 131 -8.20 6.52 0.31
CA TYR A 131 -8.29 6.96 -1.08
C TYR A 131 -6.96 6.66 -1.76
N SER A 132 -7.00 6.20 -3.01
CA SER A 132 -5.79 5.77 -3.72
C SER A 132 -5.85 6.14 -5.19
N ALA A 133 -4.70 6.45 -5.78
CA ALA A 133 -4.49 6.52 -7.20
C ALA A 133 -3.39 5.51 -7.59
N THR A 134 -3.76 4.53 -8.41
CA THR A 134 -2.91 3.39 -8.80
C THR A 134 -3.42 2.79 -10.11
N PHE A 135 -3.04 1.55 -10.43
CA PHE A 135 -3.48 0.81 -11.59
C PHE A 135 -4.32 -0.43 -11.23
N GLU A 136 -5.35 -0.73 -12.01
CA GLU A 136 -6.18 -1.94 -11.85
C GLU A 136 -5.51 -3.20 -12.41
N ASP A 137 -4.44 -3.06 -13.18
CA ASP A 137 -3.82 -4.13 -13.93
C ASP A 137 -2.30 -4.21 -13.71
N ILE A 138 -1.72 -5.34 -14.14
CA ILE A 138 -0.30 -5.65 -13.96
C ILE A 138 0.59 -4.84 -14.92
N ALA A 139 0.08 -4.40 -16.07
CA ALA A 139 0.86 -3.68 -17.07
C ALA A 139 0.86 -2.16 -16.84
N ALA A 140 0.21 -1.66 -15.78
CA ALA A 140 0.03 -0.24 -15.50
C ALA A 140 -0.65 0.52 -16.65
N SER A 141 -1.60 -0.11 -17.34
CA SER A 141 -2.35 0.51 -18.43
C SER A 141 -3.72 1.06 -18.02
N GLU A 142 -4.27 0.57 -16.90
CA GLU A 142 -5.62 0.92 -16.43
C GLU A 142 -5.54 1.78 -15.16
N PRO A 143 -5.34 3.10 -15.29
CA PRO A 143 -5.27 4.02 -14.15
C PRO A 143 -6.60 4.09 -13.41
N VAL A 144 -6.56 4.19 -12.08
CA VAL A 144 -7.75 4.32 -11.26
C VAL A 144 -7.52 5.24 -10.07
N ILE A 145 -8.46 6.16 -9.84
CA ILE A 145 -8.65 6.84 -8.55
C ILE A 145 -9.79 6.11 -7.84
N TYR A 146 -9.54 5.58 -6.65
CA TYR A 146 -10.43 4.65 -5.95
C TYR A 146 -10.66 5.06 -4.48
N ARG A 147 -11.90 4.88 -4.03
CA ARG A 147 -12.32 4.89 -2.62
C ARG A 147 -13.13 3.61 -2.35
N PRO A 148 -12.78 2.80 -1.33
CA PRO A 148 -13.61 1.68 -0.87
C PRO A 148 -15.03 2.10 -0.48
N SER A 149 -15.92 1.11 -0.36
CA SER A 149 -17.23 1.32 0.27
C SER A 149 -17.05 1.75 1.72
N VAL A 150 -17.89 2.68 2.17
CA VAL A 150 -17.87 3.26 3.53
C VAL A 150 -19.29 3.27 4.09
N GLY A 151 -19.54 2.44 5.11
CA GLY A 151 -20.91 2.15 5.55
C GLY A 151 -21.77 1.65 4.40
N ASP A 152 -22.93 2.29 4.20
CA ASP A 152 -23.84 2.00 3.07
C ASP A 152 -23.45 2.71 1.76
N SER A 153 -22.46 3.60 1.80
CA SER A 153 -21.98 4.27 0.59
C SER A 153 -21.15 3.30 -0.24
N PRO A 154 -21.48 3.08 -1.53
CA PRO A 154 -20.70 2.19 -2.38
C PRO A 154 -19.29 2.74 -2.61
N TYR A 155 -18.41 1.86 -3.10
CA TYR A 155 -17.09 2.26 -3.56
C TYR A 155 -17.22 3.29 -4.70
N LEU A 156 -16.25 4.20 -4.77
CA LEU A 156 -16.11 5.14 -5.88
C LEU A 156 -14.87 4.78 -6.68
N ARG A 157 -14.97 4.93 -8.00
CA ARG A 157 -13.83 4.81 -8.90
C ARG A 157 -13.96 5.77 -10.07
N SER A 158 -12.83 6.19 -10.62
CA SER A 158 -12.79 6.93 -11.88
C SER A 158 -13.34 6.10 -13.06
N VAL A 159 -13.80 6.79 -14.11
CA VAL A 159 -14.32 6.13 -15.33
C VAL A 159 -13.19 5.34 -16.00
N LYS A 160 -13.48 4.13 -16.49
CA LYS A 160 -12.50 3.32 -17.25
C LYS A 160 -12.22 3.95 -18.60
N ASN A 161 -10.99 3.82 -19.09
CA ASN A 161 -10.59 4.28 -20.42
C ASN A 161 -10.80 5.79 -20.66
N ASP A 162 -10.87 6.59 -19.59
CA ASP A 162 -10.95 8.05 -19.70
C ASP A 162 -9.54 8.65 -19.70
N ARG A 163 -9.18 9.28 -20.83
CA ARG A 163 -7.86 9.92 -21.02
C ARG A 163 -7.57 11.00 -19.97
N TYR A 164 -8.59 11.68 -19.45
CA TYR A 164 -8.38 12.74 -18.47
C TYR A 164 -7.94 12.17 -17.12
N VAL A 165 -8.38 10.96 -16.77
CA VAL A 165 -7.90 10.27 -15.56
C VAL A 165 -6.41 9.95 -15.70
N PHE A 166 -5.99 9.46 -16.87
CA PHE A 166 -4.58 9.19 -17.15
C PHE A 166 -3.74 10.46 -17.05
N LEU A 167 -4.20 11.57 -17.64
CA LEU A 167 -3.53 12.87 -17.57
C LEU A 167 -3.47 13.42 -16.14
N SER A 168 -4.54 13.31 -15.36
CA SER A 168 -4.56 13.73 -13.95
C SER A 168 -3.60 12.92 -13.10
N MET A 169 -3.45 11.62 -13.35
CA MET A 169 -2.45 10.83 -12.63
C MET A 169 -1.03 11.26 -13.00
N LEU A 170 -0.73 11.56 -14.26
CA LEU A 170 0.59 12.09 -14.64
C LEU A 170 0.96 13.36 -13.88
N GLN A 171 0.00 14.23 -13.57
CA GLN A 171 0.22 15.43 -12.75
C GLN A 171 0.47 15.12 -11.26
N LEU A 172 0.00 13.99 -10.73
CA LEU A 172 0.28 13.58 -9.35
C LEU A 172 1.72 13.05 -9.17
N TRP A 173 2.41 12.71 -10.26
CA TRP A 173 3.76 12.14 -10.25
C TRP A 173 4.87 13.12 -10.66
N LEU A 174 4.51 14.37 -10.99
CA LEU A 174 5.42 15.47 -11.33
C LEU A 174 5.51 16.45 -10.17
#